data_AF-A0A9E4BH92-F1
#
_entry.id   AF-A0A9E4BH92-F1
#
_cell.length_a   1.000
_cell.length_b   1.000
_cell.length_c   1.000
_cell.angle_alpha   90.00
_cell.angle_beta   90.00
_cell.angle_gamma   90.00
#
_symmetry.space_group_name_H-M   'P 1'
#
loop_
_entity.id
_entity.type
_entity.pdbx_description
1 polymer ?
#
loop_
_entity_poly.entity_id
_entity_poly.type
_entity_poly.pdbx_seq_one_letter_code
_entity_poly.pdbx_strand_id
1 'polypeptide(L)'
;MYRSLFVWILFCLMMGSAWADDREIIEKAQTAYRAGDYASAFETLSHLPDLLGVVPLFDRPQQSRRAEIFFDLGRIHMASGDTSRARLALVEALHLNPEVNKGIMNIGTDQALTDTRALFLGMRHKTLRQTLGKTTFLGAAGRSLLLPGWGQLYRGHKKRGYGFMGVSAVLAAAWFVTDISYRSAYNTYRGTRLNDLQLGQRISGTNSDAFTQNFERTKSRAGRANFVLGLLAAVWLSNVLDHLVIGPAQVTLSVPIN
;
A
#
# COMPACT_ATOMS: atom_id res chain seq x y z
N MET A 1 -1.98 -59.70 -17.40
CA MET A 1 -1.18 -58.70 -16.65
C MET A 1 -0.26 -57.83 -17.52
N TYR A 2 -0.23 -57.95 -18.86
CA TYR A 2 0.70 -57.18 -19.71
C TYR A 2 0.12 -55.88 -20.34
N ARG A 3 -1.20 -55.64 -20.27
CA ARG A 3 -1.83 -54.46 -20.89
C ARG A 3 -1.70 -53.17 -20.06
N SER A 4 -1.42 -53.28 -18.76
CA SER A 4 -1.27 -52.10 -17.86
C SER A 4 0.12 -51.46 -17.96
N LEU A 5 1.18 -52.26 -18.18
CA LEU A 5 2.56 -51.77 -18.31
C LEU A 5 2.79 -50.95 -19.58
N PHE A 6 2.09 -51.25 -20.67
CA PHE A 6 2.25 -50.54 -21.95
C PHE A 6 1.70 -49.10 -21.89
N VAL A 7 0.64 -48.86 -21.11
CA VAL A 7 0.04 -47.53 -20.94
C VAL A 7 0.95 -46.60 -20.13
N TRP A 8 1.64 -47.12 -19.12
CA TRP A 8 2.60 -46.34 -18.33
C TRP A 8 3.88 -46.01 -19.10
N ILE A 9 4.37 -46.92 -19.95
CA ILE A 9 5.53 -46.66 -20.82
C ILE A 9 5.19 -45.59 -21.87
N LEU A 10 3.98 -45.62 -22.44
CA LEU A 10 3.53 -44.61 -23.41
C LEU A 10 3.33 -43.22 -22.76
N PHE A 11 2.84 -43.16 -21.51
CA PHE A 11 2.69 -41.92 -20.75
C PHE A 11 4.04 -41.28 -20.38
N CYS A 12 5.03 -42.09 -19.99
CA CYS A 12 6.39 -41.60 -19.74
C CYS A 12 7.11 -41.17 -21.04
N LEU A 13 6.82 -41.81 -22.18
CA LEU A 13 7.38 -41.41 -23.49
C LEU A 13 6.78 -40.10 -24.02
N MET A 14 5.49 -39.82 -23.78
CA MET A 14 4.87 -38.55 -24.17
C MET A 14 5.22 -37.38 -23.24
N MET A 15 5.50 -37.63 -21.95
CA MET A 15 6.10 -36.60 -21.10
C MET A 15 7.58 -36.33 -21.43
N GLY A 16 8.28 -37.23 -22.12
CA GLY A 16 9.66 -37.00 -22.54
C GLY A 16 9.82 -36.03 -23.72
N SER A 17 8.83 -35.93 -24.61
CA SER A 17 8.95 -35.16 -25.86
C SER A 17 8.85 -33.65 -25.66
N ALA A 18 7.97 -33.17 -24.77
CA ALA A 18 7.82 -31.74 -24.51
C ALA A 18 9.07 -31.10 -23.87
N TRP A 19 9.78 -31.87 -23.04
CA TRP A 19 11.01 -31.38 -22.37
C TRP A 19 12.26 -31.47 -23.25
N ALA A 20 12.21 -32.26 -24.32
CA ALA A 20 13.28 -32.33 -25.32
C ALA A 20 13.26 -31.10 -26.24
N ASP A 21 12.06 -30.67 -26.65
CA ASP A 21 11.85 -29.52 -27.55
C ASP A 21 12.31 -28.19 -26.92
N ASP A 22 11.95 -27.93 -25.66
CA ASP A 22 12.37 -26.73 -24.94
C ASP A 22 13.90 -26.59 -24.82
N ARG A 23 14.61 -27.71 -24.60
CA ARG A 23 16.08 -27.69 -24.47
C ARG A 23 16.73 -27.34 -25.80
N GLU A 24 16.23 -27.91 -26.90
CA GLU A 24 16.73 -27.62 -28.23
C GLU A 24 16.56 -26.14 -28.58
N ILE A 25 15.39 -25.57 -28.28
CA ILE A 25 15.11 -24.14 -28.46
C ILE A 25 16.09 -23.27 -27.64
N ILE A 26 16.29 -23.61 -26.37
CA ILE A 26 17.20 -22.88 -25.49
C ILE A 26 18.66 -22.98 -25.97
N GLU A 27 19.12 -24.16 -26.38
CA GLU A 27 20.49 -24.36 -26.90
C GLU A 27 20.72 -23.62 -28.22
N LYS A 28 19.71 -23.60 -29.10
CA LYS A 28 19.75 -22.82 -30.34
C LYS A 28 19.82 -21.31 -30.06
N ALA A 29 19.01 -20.81 -29.13
CA ALA A 29 19.07 -19.41 -28.70
C ALA A 29 20.43 -19.05 -28.07
N GLN A 30 21.00 -19.92 -27.24
CA GLN A 30 22.35 -19.75 -26.68
C GLN A 30 23.43 -19.68 -27.75
N THR A 31 23.33 -20.54 -28.77
CA THR A 31 24.28 -20.60 -29.87
C THR A 31 24.22 -19.31 -30.69
N ALA A 32 23.01 -18.84 -31.03
CA ALA A 32 22.81 -17.57 -31.73
C ALA A 32 23.34 -16.38 -30.91
N TYR A 33 23.06 -16.35 -29.60
CA TYR A 33 23.57 -15.29 -28.72
C TYR A 33 25.11 -15.26 -28.70
N ARG A 34 25.76 -16.43 -28.56
CA ARG A 34 27.22 -16.54 -28.56
C ARG A 34 27.84 -16.14 -29.91
N ALA A 35 27.12 -16.32 -31.00
CA ALA A 35 27.51 -15.86 -32.33
C ALA A 35 27.31 -14.34 -32.54
N GLY A 36 26.70 -13.63 -31.57
CA GLY A 36 26.35 -12.22 -31.68
C GLY A 36 25.08 -11.95 -32.48
N ASP A 37 24.36 -13.01 -32.90
CA ASP A 37 23.09 -12.89 -33.59
C ASP A 37 21.93 -12.80 -32.59
N TYR A 38 21.80 -11.61 -32.01
CA TYR A 38 20.78 -11.32 -30.99
C TYR A 38 19.35 -11.36 -31.54
N ALA A 39 19.17 -11.11 -32.84
CA ALA A 39 17.85 -11.17 -33.47
C ALA A 39 17.35 -12.61 -33.52
N SER A 40 18.17 -13.54 -34.02
CA SER A 40 17.84 -14.96 -34.05
C SER A 40 17.71 -15.56 -32.65
N ALA A 41 18.55 -15.11 -31.68
CA ALA A 41 18.45 -15.53 -30.29
C ALA A 41 17.11 -15.12 -29.67
N PHE A 42 16.67 -13.88 -29.91
CA PHE A 42 15.38 -13.36 -29.46
C PHE A 42 14.23 -14.14 -30.08
N GLU A 43 14.23 -14.28 -31.42
CA GLU A 43 13.16 -14.97 -32.15
C GLU A 43 13.00 -16.39 -31.61
N THR A 44 14.09 -17.15 -31.55
CA THR A 44 14.11 -18.53 -31.04
C THR A 44 13.57 -18.61 -29.61
N LEU A 45 14.04 -17.75 -28.70
CA LEU A 45 13.62 -17.79 -27.30
C LEU A 45 12.17 -17.33 -27.08
N SER A 46 11.69 -16.40 -27.91
CA SER A 46 10.31 -15.89 -27.84
C SER A 46 9.25 -16.91 -28.28
N HIS A 47 9.66 -17.93 -29.05
CA HIS A 47 8.81 -19.02 -29.51
C HIS A 47 8.65 -20.15 -28.50
N LEU A 48 9.26 -20.05 -27.30
CA LEU A 48 9.08 -21.07 -26.28
C LEU A 48 7.57 -21.27 -25.98
N PRO A 49 7.06 -22.51 -26.09
CA PRO A 49 5.69 -22.81 -25.71
C PRO A 49 5.47 -22.42 -24.24
N ASP A 50 4.26 -22.00 -23.93
CA ASP A 50 3.89 -21.44 -22.62
C ASP A 50 4.54 -20.10 -22.23
N LEU A 51 5.24 -19.36 -23.10
CA LEU A 51 5.73 -18.01 -22.74
C LEU A 51 4.62 -16.94 -22.78
N LEU A 52 3.69 -17.04 -23.74
CA LEU A 52 2.57 -16.10 -23.95
C LEU A 52 1.19 -16.68 -23.60
N GLY A 53 1.13 -17.93 -23.15
CA GLY A 53 -0.11 -18.59 -22.72
C GLY A 53 -0.74 -17.98 -21.45
N VAL A 54 -2.02 -18.24 -21.21
CA VAL A 54 -2.69 -17.87 -19.95
C VAL A 54 -2.36 -18.93 -18.89
N VAL A 55 -1.51 -18.60 -17.91
CA VAL A 55 -1.13 -19.51 -16.83
C VAL A 55 -2.07 -19.33 -15.63
N PRO A 56 -2.65 -20.40 -15.06
CA PRO A 56 -3.46 -20.32 -13.84
C PRO A 56 -2.65 -19.77 -12.66
N LEU A 57 -3.30 -18.99 -11.77
CA LEU A 57 -2.67 -18.28 -10.66
C LEU A 57 -1.84 -19.17 -9.69
N PHE A 58 -2.08 -20.48 -9.68
CA PHE A 58 -1.48 -21.44 -8.75
C PHE A 58 -0.24 -22.16 -9.30
N ASP A 59 0.15 -21.94 -10.56
CA ASP A 59 1.30 -22.60 -11.18
C ASP A 59 2.62 -21.80 -10.98
N ARG A 60 3.04 -21.71 -9.71
CA ARG A 60 4.28 -21.02 -9.31
C ARG A 60 5.56 -21.51 -10.01
N PRO A 61 5.80 -22.83 -10.23
CA PRO A 61 7.01 -23.26 -10.93
C PRO A 61 7.06 -22.75 -12.38
N GLN A 62 5.92 -22.64 -13.07
CA GLN A 62 5.86 -22.01 -14.40
C GLN A 62 6.16 -20.50 -14.35
N GLN A 63 5.68 -19.78 -13.33
CA GLN A 63 5.95 -18.34 -13.18
C GLN A 63 7.44 -18.05 -12.99
N SER A 64 8.15 -18.84 -12.19
CA SER A 64 9.60 -18.67 -12.01
C SER A 64 10.36 -18.93 -13.31
N ARG A 65 10.01 -20.00 -14.04
CA ARG A 65 10.63 -20.33 -15.33
C ARG A 65 10.41 -19.22 -16.36
N ARG A 66 9.19 -18.68 -16.45
CA ARG A 66 8.89 -17.53 -17.31
C ARG A 66 9.70 -16.30 -16.93
N ALA A 67 9.84 -16.01 -15.63
CA ALA A 67 10.66 -14.90 -15.18
C ALA A 67 12.12 -15.06 -15.64
N GLU A 68 12.68 -16.27 -15.59
CA GLU A 68 14.02 -16.58 -16.11
C GLU A 68 14.10 -16.35 -17.63
N ILE A 69 13.09 -16.74 -18.40
CA ILE A 69 13.03 -16.49 -19.85
C ILE A 69 12.97 -14.99 -20.15
N PHE A 70 12.10 -14.23 -19.47
CA PHE A 70 12.03 -12.78 -19.62
C PHE A 70 13.32 -12.07 -19.18
N PHE A 71 14.02 -12.62 -18.19
CA PHE A 71 15.35 -12.14 -17.80
C PHE A 71 16.36 -12.29 -18.94
N ASP A 72 16.34 -13.44 -19.62
CA ASP A 72 17.19 -13.69 -20.79
C ASP A 72 16.81 -12.86 -22.02
N LEU A 73 15.51 -12.64 -22.29
CA LEU A 73 15.07 -11.69 -23.32
C LEU A 73 15.55 -10.27 -23.01
N GLY A 74 15.51 -9.88 -21.73
CA GLY A 74 16.11 -8.65 -21.23
C GLY A 74 17.60 -8.56 -21.53
N ARG A 75 18.34 -9.65 -21.27
CA ARG A 75 19.78 -9.77 -21.56
C ARG A 75 20.09 -9.71 -23.05
N ILE A 76 19.33 -10.39 -23.90
CA ILE A 76 19.46 -10.36 -25.37
C ILE A 76 19.29 -8.92 -25.87
N HIS A 77 18.25 -8.22 -25.41
CA HIS A 77 18.04 -6.83 -25.79
C HIS A 77 19.16 -5.91 -25.27
N MET A 78 19.66 -6.15 -24.06
CA MET A 78 20.79 -5.40 -23.52
C MET A 78 22.05 -5.58 -24.38
N ALA A 79 22.34 -6.82 -24.78
CA ALA A 79 23.46 -7.14 -25.66
C ALA A 79 23.32 -6.49 -27.05
N SER A 80 22.09 -6.39 -27.57
CA SER A 80 21.79 -5.70 -28.83
C SER A 80 21.82 -4.16 -28.74
N GLY A 81 21.98 -3.59 -27.53
CA GLY A 81 21.95 -2.15 -27.28
C GLY A 81 20.54 -1.55 -27.15
N ASP A 82 19.48 -2.35 -27.25
CA ASP A 82 18.09 -1.90 -27.06
C ASP A 82 17.68 -1.93 -25.58
N THR A 83 18.13 -0.92 -24.83
CA THR A 83 17.81 -0.78 -23.40
C THR A 83 16.30 -0.62 -23.14
N SER A 84 15.53 -0.12 -24.13
CA SER A 84 14.09 0.09 -23.98
C SER A 84 13.33 -1.23 -23.96
N ARG A 85 13.60 -2.11 -24.94
CA ARG A 85 13.03 -3.47 -24.94
C ARG A 85 13.56 -4.32 -23.81
N ALA A 86 14.83 -4.15 -23.44
CA ALA A 86 15.39 -4.82 -22.27
C ALA A 86 14.60 -4.48 -21.00
N ARG A 87 14.28 -3.20 -20.80
CA ARG A 87 13.44 -2.76 -19.68
C ARG A 87 12.05 -3.40 -19.71
N LEU A 88 11.39 -3.45 -20.87
CA LEU A 88 10.05 -4.05 -20.99
C LEU A 88 10.05 -5.52 -20.57
N ALA A 89 10.99 -6.32 -21.08
CA ALA A 89 11.12 -7.72 -20.71
C ALA A 89 11.40 -7.90 -19.20
N LEU A 90 12.28 -7.08 -18.64
CA LEU A 90 12.64 -7.15 -17.22
C LEU A 90 11.53 -6.68 -16.28
N VAL A 91 10.62 -5.80 -16.72
CA VAL A 91 9.41 -5.46 -15.95
C VAL A 91 8.52 -6.69 -15.82
N GLU A 92 8.36 -7.46 -16.88
CA GLU A 92 7.57 -8.70 -16.85
C GLU A 92 8.23 -9.75 -15.94
N ALA A 93 9.56 -9.90 -16.03
CA ALA A 93 10.32 -10.75 -15.11
C ALA A 93 10.10 -10.34 -13.64
N LEU A 94 10.11 -9.03 -13.34
CA LEU A 94 9.90 -8.50 -11.99
C LEU A 94 8.47 -8.77 -11.48
N HIS A 95 7.46 -8.70 -12.36
CA HIS A 95 6.08 -9.04 -12.00
C HIS A 95 5.89 -10.52 -11.69
N LEU A 96 6.55 -11.39 -12.45
CA LEU A 96 6.44 -12.84 -12.29
C LEU A 96 7.24 -13.35 -11.08
N ASN A 97 8.50 -12.93 -10.94
CA ASN A 97 9.36 -13.29 -9.82
C ASN A 97 10.36 -12.17 -9.49
N PRO A 98 10.13 -11.38 -8.42
CA PRO A 98 11.03 -10.31 -8.02
C PRO A 98 12.44 -10.76 -7.59
N GLU A 99 12.63 -12.04 -7.29
CA GLU A 99 13.89 -12.62 -6.82
C GLU A 99 14.70 -13.31 -7.94
N VAL A 100 14.22 -13.26 -9.19
CA VAL A 100 14.97 -13.81 -10.32
C VAL A 100 16.32 -13.09 -10.46
N ASN A 101 17.40 -13.85 -10.59
CA ASN A 101 18.78 -13.33 -10.62
C ASN A 101 19.63 -13.90 -11.77
N LYS A 102 19.03 -14.79 -12.56
CA LYS A 102 19.61 -15.46 -13.71
C LYS A 102 18.49 -15.81 -14.69
N GLY A 103 18.85 -16.00 -15.95
CA GLY A 103 17.97 -16.60 -16.93
C GLY A 103 18.12 -18.11 -17.03
N ILE A 104 17.39 -18.70 -17.98
CA ILE A 104 17.39 -20.13 -18.29
C ILE A 104 18.55 -20.52 -19.22
N MET A 105 19.06 -19.57 -20.01
CA MET A 105 20.19 -19.74 -20.90
C MET A 105 21.48 -19.85 -20.08
N ASN A 106 22.22 -20.94 -20.29
CA ASN A 106 23.53 -21.14 -19.69
C ASN A 106 24.63 -20.45 -20.51
N ILE A 107 24.59 -19.12 -20.47
CA ILE A 107 25.61 -18.26 -21.08
C ILE A 107 26.40 -17.65 -19.93
N GLY A 108 27.72 -17.83 -19.96
CA GLY A 108 28.65 -17.32 -18.95
C GLY A 108 28.52 -15.81 -18.71
N THR A 109 29.25 -15.28 -17.74
CA THR A 109 29.19 -13.85 -17.41
C THR A 109 29.73 -12.98 -18.54
N ASP A 110 28.93 -12.02 -19.00
CA ASP A 110 29.32 -10.98 -19.95
C ASP A 110 28.85 -9.59 -19.47
N GLN A 111 29.21 -8.56 -20.24
CA GLN A 111 28.80 -7.19 -19.95
C GLN A 111 27.28 -7.04 -19.94
N ALA A 112 26.59 -7.64 -20.92
CA ALA A 112 25.13 -7.58 -21.03
C ALA A 112 24.42 -8.17 -19.79
N LEU A 113 24.90 -9.27 -19.22
CA LEU A 113 24.39 -9.83 -17.97
C LEU A 113 24.58 -8.88 -16.80
N THR A 114 25.75 -8.24 -16.72
CA THR A 114 26.06 -7.27 -15.67
C THR A 114 25.12 -6.07 -15.73
N ASP A 115 24.91 -5.51 -16.93
CA ASP A 115 24.02 -4.38 -17.17
C ASP A 115 22.55 -4.75 -16.93
N THR A 116 22.15 -5.94 -17.35
CA THR A 116 20.79 -6.49 -17.12
C THR A 116 20.51 -6.62 -15.63
N ARG A 117 21.46 -7.19 -14.86
CA ARG A 117 21.34 -7.31 -13.40
C ARG A 117 21.28 -5.94 -12.73
N ALA A 118 22.12 -5.00 -13.13
CA ALA A 118 22.13 -3.65 -12.58
C ALA A 118 20.78 -2.95 -12.81
N LEU A 119 20.24 -3.04 -14.03
CA LEU A 119 18.93 -2.49 -14.38
C LEU A 119 17.80 -3.15 -13.57
N PHE A 120 17.80 -4.48 -13.49
CA PHE A 120 16.80 -5.25 -12.75
C PHE A 120 16.81 -4.91 -11.25
N LEU A 121 17.99 -4.89 -10.62
CA LEU A 121 18.16 -4.50 -9.22
C LEU A 121 17.71 -3.06 -8.97
N GLY A 122 18.03 -2.14 -9.88
CA GLY A 122 17.56 -0.76 -9.82
C GLY A 122 16.04 -0.65 -9.80
N MET A 123 15.36 -1.41 -10.68
CA MET A 123 13.89 -1.45 -10.71
C MET A 123 13.31 -2.08 -9.44
N ARG A 124 13.88 -3.20 -8.98
CA ARG A 124 13.47 -3.87 -7.73
C ARG A 124 13.54 -2.93 -6.53
N HIS A 125 14.67 -2.22 -6.37
CA HIS A 125 14.83 -1.24 -5.28
C HIS A 125 13.82 -0.10 -5.38
N LYS A 126 13.53 0.40 -6.59
CA LYS A 126 12.53 1.46 -6.77
C LYS A 126 11.15 0.99 -6.36
N THR A 127 10.74 -0.22 -6.78
CA THR A 127 9.45 -0.81 -6.41
C THR A 127 9.34 -1.02 -4.90
N LEU A 128 10.37 -1.58 -4.26
CA LEU A 128 10.43 -1.76 -2.80
C LEU A 128 10.34 -0.43 -2.05
N ARG A 129 11.05 0.61 -2.49
CA ARG A 129 10.96 1.95 -1.86
C ARG A 129 9.56 2.54 -1.97
N GLN A 130 8.89 2.36 -3.11
CA GLN A 130 7.53 2.85 -3.31
C GLN A 130 6.51 2.11 -2.44
N THR A 131 6.62 0.79 -2.30
CA THR A 131 5.71 0.02 -1.45
C THR A 131 5.92 0.34 0.03
N LEU A 132 7.18 0.42 0.49
CA LEU A 132 7.54 0.83 1.85
C LEU A 132 7.07 2.26 2.15
N GLY A 133 7.20 3.18 1.19
CA GLY A 133 6.72 4.56 1.34
C GLY A 133 5.19 4.63 1.51
N LYS A 134 4.43 3.85 0.71
CA LYS A 134 2.96 3.78 0.80
C LYS A 134 2.49 3.18 2.12
N THR A 135 3.09 2.09 2.58
CA THR A 135 2.74 1.45 3.86
C THR A 135 3.07 2.35 5.05
N THR A 136 4.21 3.03 5.00
CA THR A 136 4.61 4.02 6.02
C THR A 136 3.65 5.22 6.04
N PHE A 137 3.21 5.68 4.86
CA PHE A 137 2.24 6.76 4.75
C PHE A 137 0.88 6.39 5.33
N LEU A 138 0.30 5.25 4.93
CA LEU A 138 -0.98 4.76 5.44
C LEU A 138 -0.95 4.49 6.93
N GLY A 139 0.11 3.84 7.43
CA GLY A 139 0.29 3.57 8.85
C GLY A 139 0.50 4.83 9.70
N ALA A 140 1.15 5.87 9.16
CA ALA A 140 1.37 7.12 9.90
C ALA A 140 0.16 8.08 9.83
N ALA A 141 -0.53 8.12 8.68
CA ALA A 141 -1.76 8.89 8.52
C ALA A 141 -2.89 8.30 9.37
N GLY A 142 -3.07 6.98 9.36
CA GLY A 142 -4.08 6.29 10.18
C GLY A 142 -3.87 6.49 11.68
N ARG A 143 -2.61 6.52 12.15
CA ARG A 143 -2.30 6.82 13.56
C ARG A 143 -2.52 8.28 13.95
N SER A 144 -2.32 9.22 13.01
CA SER A 144 -2.64 10.65 13.22
C SER A 144 -4.14 10.95 13.21
N LEU A 145 -4.94 10.04 12.63
CA LEU A 145 -6.40 10.13 12.57
C LEU A 145 -7.03 9.79 13.94
N LEU A 146 -6.42 8.85 14.68
CA LEU A 146 -6.89 8.45 16.01
C LEU A 146 -6.60 9.50 17.08
N LEU A 147 -5.37 10.05 17.09
CA LEU A 147 -4.98 11.08 18.05
C LEU A 147 -4.21 12.20 17.33
N PRO A 148 -4.72 13.45 17.35
CA PRO A 148 -4.07 14.57 16.68
C PRO A 148 -2.66 14.77 17.25
N GLY A 149 -1.66 14.86 16.36
CA GLY A 149 -0.23 14.96 16.71
C GLY A 149 0.54 13.65 16.96
N TRP A 150 -0.11 12.48 17.06
CA TRP A 150 0.56 11.20 17.33
C TRP A 150 1.53 10.77 16.20
N GLY A 151 1.14 10.89 14.93
CA GLY A 151 2.02 10.51 13.82
C GLY A 151 3.20 11.47 13.61
N GLN A 152 3.06 12.74 14.02
CA GLN A 152 4.17 13.71 13.98
C GLN A 152 5.25 13.38 15.01
N LEU A 153 4.88 12.84 16.18
CA LEU A 153 5.82 12.38 17.20
C LEU A 153 6.65 11.18 16.71
N TYR A 154 6.02 10.24 15.99
CA TYR A 154 6.66 9.04 15.43
C TYR A 154 7.59 9.36 14.25
N ARG A 155 7.30 10.42 13.48
CA ARG A 155 8.14 10.91 12.39
C ARG A 155 9.31 11.80 12.86
N GLY A 156 9.55 11.92 14.16
CA GLY A 156 10.64 12.73 14.72
C GLY A 156 10.36 14.24 14.79
N HIS A 157 9.21 14.71 14.32
CA HIS A 157 8.78 16.11 14.41
C HIS A 157 8.16 16.43 15.78
N LYS A 158 8.93 16.19 16.85
CA LYS A 158 8.46 16.26 18.24
C LYS A 158 7.80 17.59 18.60
N LYS A 159 8.39 18.73 18.21
CA LYS A 159 7.87 20.06 18.54
C LYS A 159 6.46 20.32 17.99
N ARG A 160 6.20 19.94 16.74
CA ARG A 160 4.88 20.11 16.11
C ARG A 160 3.87 19.10 16.65
N GLY A 161 4.30 17.85 16.86
CA GLY A 161 3.46 16.82 17.45
C GLY A 161 2.94 17.19 18.85
N TYR A 162 3.82 17.66 19.74
CA TYR A 162 3.41 18.16 21.06
C TYR A 162 2.53 19.41 20.98
N GLY A 163 2.75 20.29 19.99
CA GLY A 163 1.90 21.46 19.75
C GLY A 163 0.45 21.06 19.45
N PHE A 164 0.24 20.18 18.47
CA PHE A 164 -1.10 19.70 18.13
C PHE A 164 -1.73 18.89 19.27
N MET A 165 -0.97 18.00 19.92
CA MET A 165 -1.48 17.24 21.08
C MET A 165 -1.89 18.16 22.23
N GLY A 166 -1.08 19.17 22.54
CA GLY A 166 -1.37 20.14 23.60
C GLY A 166 -2.63 20.95 23.32
N VAL A 167 -2.74 21.52 22.12
CA VAL A 167 -3.93 22.28 21.72
C VAL A 167 -5.19 21.40 21.71
N SER A 168 -5.11 20.20 21.15
CA SER A 168 -6.24 19.27 21.14
C SER A 168 -6.63 18.80 22.54
N ALA A 169 -5.67 18.57 23.44
CA ALA A 169 -5.95 18.20 24.83
C ALA A 169 -6.68 19.32 25.59
N VAL A 170 -6.24 20.57 25.42
CA VAL A 170 -6.91 21.74 26.02
C VAL A 170 -8.33 21.90 25.50
N LEU A 171 -8.53 21.79 24.18
CA LEU A 171 -9.86 21.90 23.58
C LEU A 171 -10.78 20.75 23.98
N ALA A 172 -10.26 19.52 24.09
CA ALA A 172 -11.03 18.37 24.56
C ALA A 172 -11.47 18.55 26.02
N ALA A 173 -10.58 19.03 26.90
CA ALA A 173 -10.90 19.33 28.28
C ALA A 173 -11.95 20.46 28.39
N ALA A 174 -11.79 21.53 27.60
CA ALA A 174 -12.76 22.61 27.53
C ALA A 174 -14.13 22.13 27.07
N TRP A 175 -14.19 21.29 26.02
CA TRP A 175 -15.43 20.71 25.53
C TRP A 175 -16.11 19.87 26.62
N PHE A 176 -15.36 19.01 27.30
CA PHE A 176 -15.89 18.16 28.38
C PHE A 176 -16.53 18.97 29.51
N VAL A 177 -15.88 20.06 29.95
CA VAL A 177 -16.45 20.97 30.96
C VAL A 177 -17.73 21.63 30.45
N THR A 178 -17.74 22.09 29.19
CA THR A 178 -18.94 22.71 28.60
C THR A 178 -20.08 21.71 28.40
N ASP A 179 -19.78 20.45 28.07
CA ASP A 179 -20.76 19.38 27.90
C ASP A 179 -21.42 19.01 29.23
N ILE A 180 -20.64 18.88 30.32
CA ILE A 180 -21.19 18.69 31.67
C ILE A 180 -22.13 19.84 32.04
N SER A 181 -21.72 21.08 31.78
CA SER A 181 -22.54 22.27 32.06
C SER A 181 -23.83 22.29 31.23
N TYR A 182 -23.77 21.88 29.96
CA TYR A 182 -24.92 21.73 29.07
C TYR A 182 -25.86 20.63 29.56
N ARG A 183 -25.36 19.42 29.85
CA ARG A 183 -26.16 18.30 30.38
C ARG A 183 -26.86 18.67 31.68
N SER A 184 -26.17 19.37 32.58
CA SER A 184 -26.75 19.88 33.81
C SER A 184 -27.92 20.85 33.54
N ALA A 185 -27.72 21.86 32.67
CA ALA A 185 -28.78 22.80 32.31
C ALA A 185 -29.95 22.12 31.59
N TYR A 186 -29.66 21.18 30.69
CA TYR A 186 -30.66 20.41 29.97
C TYR A 186 -31.52 19.57 30.92
N ASN A 187 -30.90 18.92 31.92
CA ASN A 187 -31.62 18.16 32.94
C ASN A 187 -32.51 19.06 33.80
N THR A 188 -32.04 20.26 34.18
CA THR A 188 -32.86 21.26 34.90
C THR A 188 -34.05 21.70 34.05
N TYR A 189 -33.83 22.04 32.78
CA TYR A 189 -34.89 22.42 31.85
C TYR A 189 -35.93 21.29 31.66
N ARG A 190 -35.47 20.05 31.49
CA ARG A 190 -36.34 18.87 31.37
C ARG A 190 -37.15 18.63 32.65
N GLY A 191 -36.55 18.87 33.83
CA GLY A 191 -37.24 18.79 35.12
C GLY A 191 -38.33 19.84 35.30
N THR A 192 -38.09 21.09 34.86
CA THR A 192 -39.12 22.14 34.84
C THR A 192 -40.30 21.74 33.95
N ARG A 193 -40.04 21.20 32.74
CA ARG A 193 -41.08 20.72 31.83
C ARG A 193 -41.95 19.60 32.43
N LEU A 194 -41.37 18.69 33.23
CA LEU A 194 -42.13 17.60 33.88
C LEU A 194 -43.02 18.11 35.02
N ASN A 195 -42.53 19.06 35.81
CA ASN A 195 -43.32 19.69 36.89
C ASN A 195 -44.42 20.61 36.31
N ASP A 196 -44.15 21.28 35.20
CA ASP A 196 -45.14 22.11 34.49
C ASP A 196 -46.25 21.27 33.83
N LEU A 197 -45.95 20.03 33.43
CA LEU A 197 -46.94 19.08 32.92
C LEU A 197 -47.83 18.46 34.02
N GLN A 198 -47.48 18.62 35.31
CA GLN A 198 -48.27 18.17 36.46
C GLN A 198 -49.23 19.25 37.01
N LEU A 199 -49.27 20.44 36.41
CA LEU A 199 -50.11 21.56 36.85
C LEU A 199 -51.52 21.50 36.25
N GLY A 200 -52.34 20.60 36.79
CA GLY A 200 -53.80 20.70 36.74
C GLY A 200 -54.40 21.83 37.60
N GLN A 201 -53.58 22.64 38.27
CA GLN A 201 -54.01 23.78 39.10
C GLN A 201 -52.92 24.86 39.23
N ARG A 202 -53.09 26.01 38.54
CA ARG A 202 -52.63 27.39 38.88
C ARG A 202 -52.96 28.28 37.68
N ILE A 203 -54.09 29.00 37.69
CA ILE A 203 -54.25 30.38 38.19
C ILE A 203 -53.15 31.32 37.69
N SER A 204 -53.58 32.25 36.84
CA SER A 204 -52.86 33.36 36.24
C SER A 204 -51.81 34.01 37.16
N GLY A 205 -50.57 34.11 36.67
CA GLY A 205 -49.65 35.16 37.11
C GLY A 205 -48.22 34.80 37.52
N THR A 206 -47.76 33.55 37.47
CA THR A 206 -46.39 33.25 37.92
C THR A 206 -45.72 32.11 37.14
N ASN A 207 -44.51 32.38 36.62
CA ASN A 207 -43.48 31.47 36.07
C ASN A 207 -43.30 31.28 34.53
N SER A 208 -43.86 32.13 33.67
CA SER A 208 -43.39 32.21 32.25
C SER A 208 -41.89 32.52 32.13
N ASP A 209 -41.33 33.19 33.14
CA ASP A 209 -39.95 33.68 33.14
C ASP A 209 -38.94 32.59 33.50
N ALA A 210 -39.33 31.62 34.32
CA ALA A 210 -38.45 30.52 34.75
C ALA A 210 -38.20 29.52 33.61
N PHE A 211 -39.24 29.18 32.83
CA PHE A 211 -39.12 28.35 31.63
C PHE A 211 -38.22 29.03 30.58
N THR A 212 -38.52 30.30 30.27
CA THR A 212 -37.76 31.08 29.29
C THR A 212 -36.30 31.23 29.71
N GLN A 213 -36.04 31.49 30.99
CA GLN A 213 -34.68 31.61 31.53
C GLN A 213 -33.91 30.27 31.47
N ASN A 214 -34.55 29.14 31.76
CA ASN A 214 -33.91 27.83 31.70
C ASN A 214 -33.68 27.36 30.26
N PHE A 215 -34.57 27.70 29.33
CA PHE A 215 -34.41 27.46 27.90
C PHE A 215 -33.23 28.27 27.34
N GLU A 216 -33.17 29.58 27.62
CA GLU A 216 -32.07 30.44 27.17
C GLU A 216 -30.71 30.02 27.77
N ARG A 217 -30.68 29.59 29.04
CA ARG A 217 -29.49 29.00 29.66
C ARG A 217 -29.02 27.72 28.96
N THR A 218 -29.94 26.85 28.57
CA THR A 218 -29.65 25.61 27.85
C THR A 218 -29.11 25.91 26.45
N LYS A 219 -29.76 26.82 25.72
CA LYS A 219 -29.36 27.25 24.37
C LYS A 219 -27.97 27.91 24.36
N SER A 220 -27.70 28.80 25.33
CA SER A 220 -26.39 29.44 25.46
C SER A 220 -25.28 28.43 25.75
N ARG A 221 -25.51 27.47 26.67
CA ARG A 221 -24.52 26.42 27.00
C ARG A 221 -24.30 25.44 25.84
N ALA A 222 -25.34 25.11 25.09
CA ALA A 222 -25.23 24.35 23.85
C ALA A 222 -24.38 25.08 22.79
N GLY A 223 -24.61 26.39 22.63
CA GLY A 223 -23.83 27.23 21.71
C GLY A 223 -22.33 27.24 22.05
N ARG A 224 -22.00 27.33 23.34
CA ARG A 224 -20.61 27.26 23.81
C ARG A 224 -19.97 25.89 23.55
N ALA A 225 -20.69 24.79 23.85
CA ALA A 225 -20.20 23.44 23.60
C ALA A 225 -19.97 23.18 22.10
N ASN A 226 -20.91 23.60 21.25
CA ASN A 226 -20.80 23.46 19.78
C ASN A 226 -19.65 24.31 19.20
N PHE A 227 -19.41 25.51 19.74
CA PHE A 227 -18.29 26.34 19.32
C PHE A 227 -16.93 25.68 19.62
N VAL A 228 -16.75 25.16 20.84
CA VAL A 228 -15.50 24.48 21.22
C VAL A 228 -15.32 23.18 20.42
N LEU A 229 -16.40 22.43 20.18
CA LEU A 229 -16.38 21.26 19.31
C LEU A 229 -15.96 21.63 17.88
N GLY A 230 -16.47 22.74 17.34
CA GLY A 230 -16.10 23.26 16.03
C GLY A 230 -14.61 23.63 15.95
N LEU A 231 -14.06 24.27 16.97
CA LEU A 231 -12.62 24.56 17.06
C LEU A 231 -11.78 23.27 17.12
N LEU A 232 -12.21 22.29 17.91
CA LEU A 232 -11.54 20.99 18.00
C LEU A 232 -11.54 20.29 16.64
N ALA A 233 -12.67 20.29 15.94
CA ALA A 233 -12.79 19.72 14.60
C ALA A 233 -11.90 20.45 13.57
N ALA A 234 -11.81 21.78 13.64
CA ALA A 234 -10.94 22.57 12.78
C ALA A 234 -9.45 22.27 13.00
N VAL A 235 -9.01 22.17 14.27
CA VAL A 235 -7.63 21.78 14.62
C VAL A 235 -7.34 20.36 14.17
N TRP A 236 -8.29 19.44 14.33
CA TRP A 236 -8.16 18.05 13.88
C TRP A 236 -8.02 17.95 12.35
N LEU A 237 -8.89 18.63 11.59
CA LEU A 237 -8.80 18.69 10.13
C LEU A 237 -7.50 19.34 9.65
N SER A 238 -7.08 20.44 10.27
CA SER A 238 -5.81 21.11 9.94
C SER A 238 -4.60 20.20 10.16
N ASN A 239 -4.58 19.43 11.24
CA ASN A 239 -3.51 18.47 11.51
C ASN A 239 -3.49 17.32 10.48
N VAL A 240 -4.66 16.84 10.05
CA VAL A 240 -4.76 15.82 8.99
C VAL A 240 -4.27 16.38 7.65
N LEU A 241 -4.67 17.60 7.29
CA LEU A 241 -4.28 18.25 6.03
C LEU A 241 -2.78 18.57 5.97
N ASP A 242 -2.18 19.07 7.06
CA ASP A 242 -0.72 19.31 7.15
C ASP A 242 0.07 18.02 6.85
N HIS A 243 -0.46 16.88 7.28
CA HIS A 243 0.14 15.57 7.08
C HIS A 243 -0.05 14.97 5.66
N LEU A 244 -1.03 15.46 4.90
CA LEU A 244 -1.25 15.11 3.49
C LEU A 244 -0.41 15.97 2.54
N VAL A 245 -0.18 17.24 2.89
CA VAL A 245 0.56 18.20 2.05
C VAL A 245 2.07 18.07 2.20
N ILE A 246 2.57 17.78 3.41
CA ILE A 246 4.00 17.59 3.66
C ILE A 246 4.33 16.09 3.46
N GLY A 247 4.97 15.79 2.31
CA GLY A 247 5.30 14.43 1.87
C GLY A 247 6.10 13.59 2.88
N PRO A 248 6.15 12.26 2.71
CA PRO A 248 6.77 11.35 3.67
C PRO A 248 8.26 11.66 3.86
N ALA A 249 8.70 11.71 5.12
CA ALA A 249 10.11 11.80 5.49
C ALA A 249 10.90 10.65 4.83
N GLN A 250 12.03 10.99 4.21
CA GLN A 250 12.92 10.03 3.58
C GLN A 250 13.48 9.12 4.67
N VAL A 251 13.08 7.84 4.66
CA VAL A 251 13.70 6.82 5.51
C VAL A 251 15.06 6.49 4.89
N THR A 252 16.12 7.10 5.41
CA THR A 252 17.50 6.68 5.13
C THR A 252 17.74 5.36 5.85
N LEU A 253 17.59 4.24 5.12
CA LEU A 253 18.08 2.95 5.60
C LEU A 253 19.61 2.99 5.58
N SER A 254 20.23 3.22 6.75
CA SER A 254 21.64 2.86 6.97
C SER A 254 21.67 1.37 7.29
N VAL A 255 22.03 0.54 6.31
CA VAL A 255 22.35 -0.87 6.57
C VAL A 255 23.78 -0.88 7.13
N PRO A 256 24.01 -1.31 8.38
CA PRO A 256 25.36 -1.53 8.86
C PRO A 256 25.94 -2.72 8.10
N ILE A 257 27.02 -2.47 7.36
CA ILE A 257 27.84 -3.52 6.77
C ILE A 257 28.70 -4.05 7.92
N ASN A 258 28.33 -5.22 8.44
CA ASN A 258 29.21 -6.04 9.28
C ASN A 258 29.75 -7.19 8.44
#